data_AF-A0A916YUQ9-F1
#
_entry.id   AF-A0A916YUQ9-F1
#
_cell.length_a   1.000
_cell.length_b   1.000
_cell.length_c   1.000
_cell.angle_alpha   90.00
_cell.angle_beta   90.00
_cell.angle_gamma   90.00
#
_symmetry.space_group_name_H-M   'P 1'
#
loop_
_entity.id
_entity.type
_entity.pdbx_description
1 polymer ?
#
loop_
_entity_poly.entity_id
_entity_poly.type
_entity_poly.pdbx_seq_one_letter_code
_entity_poly.pdbx_strand_id
1 'polypeptide(L)'
;MKKRLLSVLMIAVLILSLSANASASTESEATTNSFFNSDGIGDVAVNTVPLPSYVILREAHYTYSGKILISYKTANDLNIADYINIALLNDDGSNFNVIFSGVLPPGPSGLRFLPFKDNKRVLMGDYVLECSPNINNCSSTQFIPIEYPSSLTNSPNTFRVWSEVIIAPDNQHISWTTLRADLSSAVLIGSLVRNTDKYVVDNVKIISTVEAFRDDPNNPGFVIPNTLRGGEVKQFVKGGTAISLVGALNRSTTDSIVQDLTSDNLTQITNTPGYDETTIFSPDERLGIVMSTRFSEDTDPAIFGLLPRPHGALNLGPLNGILYTYSVSDVRRFREGNIGPVLININRSKYQPGYQGVPLNTEANWVFASPMSWHPDNKHALWQEIYRGTGTEVKRLQRVTLLEYQPLAPVPVQTTPDNIPYGISDLSVLDSINSNVNVQIKGRHSGYRTYAYQMNPNFTITTQTQYVNYSDDALSYYNGTESLNLNYFGETRYEADLQSTGLRQGEMDLRATFLSSGGFSQTKLLFDTDVDGLPKSHGHATYFGTTLHMEDLLE
;
A
#
# COMPACT_ATOMS: atom_id res chain seq x y z
N MET A 1 4.77 32.97 -2.31
CA MET A 1 6.15 32.50 -1.98
C MET A 1 6.24 31.74 -0.65
N LYS A 2 5.60 32.18 0.46
CA LYS A 2 5.65 31.45 1.75
C LYS A 2 5.00 30.04 1.75
N LYS A 3 3.98 29.78 0.93
CA LYS A 3 3.36 28.44 0.79
C LYS A 3 4.28 27.40 0.10
N ARG A 4 5.17 27.82 -0.80
CA ARG A 4 6.12 26.90 -1.47
C ARG A 4 7.23 26.42 -0.53
N LEU A 5 7.63 27.21 0.47
CA LEU A 5 8.69 26.79 1.42
C LEU A 5 8.23 25.68 2.38
N LEU A 6 6.93 25.64 2.74
CA LEU A 6 6.41 24.57 3.63
C LEU A 6 6.25 23.24 2.89
N SER A 7 5.82 23.25 1.62
CA SER A 7 5.79 22.05 0.79
C SER A 7 7.20 21.50 0.53
N VAL A 8 8.21 22.37 0.44
CA VAL A 8 9.63 21.97 0.29
C VAL A 8 10.21 21.36 1.57
N LEU A 9 9.68 21.68 2.75
CA LEU A 9 10.10 21.03 4.01
C LEU A 9 9.55 19.60 4.14
N MET A 10 8.37 19.30 3.58
CA MET A 10 7.90 17.92 3.40
C MET A 10 8.76 17.12 2.42
N ILE A 11 9.34 17.78 1.41
CA ILE A 11 10.13 17.15 0.33
C ILE A 11 11.48 16.61 0.82
N ALA A 12 12.09 17.18 1.85
CA ALA A 12 13.37 16.69 2.37
C ALA A 12 13.25 15.39 3.20
N VAL A 13 12.03 14.97 3.57
CA VAL A 13 11.79 13.87 4.50
C VAL A 13 11.48 12.54 3.80
N LEU A 14 11.14 12.57 2.50
CA LEU A 14 10.88 11.36 1.71
C LEU A 14 11.97 11.03 0.67
N ILE A 15 12.87 11.96 0.35
CA ILE A 15 13.83 11.78 -0.76
C ILE A 15 15.16 12.43 -0.36
N LEU A 16 16.13 11.61 0.07
CA LEU A 16 17.60 11.78 -0.04
C LEU A 16 18.31 11.09 1.15
N SER A 17 19.03 10.00 0.88
CA SER A 17 20.19 9.64 1.69
C SER A 17 21.28 9.05 0.80
N LEU A 18 22.36 9.82 0.62
CA LEU A 18 23.64 9.40 0.06
C LEU A 18 24.66 9.30 1.21
N SER A 19 25.42 8.21 1.17
CA SER A 19 26.77 7.98 1.71
C SER A 19 26.98 7.88 3.23
N ALA A 20 27.33 6.67 3.69
CA ALA A 20 28.61 6.41 4.37
C ALA A 20 29.01 4.91 4.25
N ASN A 21 30.29 4.65 3.99
CA ASN A 21 30.86 3.33 3.70
C ASN A 21 30.65 2.29 4.81
N ALA A 22 30.25 1.07 4.42
CA ALA A 22 30.57 -0.14 5.17
C ALA A 22 30.85 -1.29 4.18
N SER A 23 32.10 -1.75 4.16
CA SER A 23 32.49 -2.99 3.50
C SER A 23 32.05 -4.18 4.36
N ALA A 24 31.11 -4.98 3.86
CA ALA A 24 30.82 -6.29 4.40
C ALA A 24 30.76 -7.29 3.25
N SER A 25 31.78 -8.13 3.15
CA SER A 25 31.79 -9.33 2.34
C SER A 25 31.39 -10.50 3.23
N THR A 26 30.27 -11.16 2.93
CA THR A 26 30.03 -12.53 3.38
C THR A 26 29.28 -13.31 2.32
N GLU A 27 29.88 -14.43 1.91
CA GLU A 27 29.28 -15.48 1.11
C GLU A 27 28.02 -16.00 1.83
N SER A 28 26.90 -16.09 1.09
CA SER A 28 25.65 -16.66 1.58
C SER A 28 25.59 -18.13 1.15
N GLU A 29 25.63 -19.02 2.14
CA GLU A 29 25.16 -20.40 1.97
C GLU A 29 23.63 -20.38 1.79
N ALA A 30 23.13 -21.16 0.83
CA ALA A 30 21.71 -21.30 0.55
C ALA A 30 21.04 -22.17 1.62
N THR A 31 20.41 -21.55 2.62
CA THR A 31 19.52 -22.23 3.56
C THR A 31 18.15 -22.45 2.91
N THR A 32 17.70 -23.71 2.87
CA THR A 32 16.38 -24.09 2.35
C THR A 32 15.49 -24.39 3.55
N ASN A 33 14.53 -23.52 3.86
CA ASN A 33 13.54 -23.76 4.91
C ASN A 33 12.25 -24.29 4.26
N SER A 34 11.84 -25.51 4.61
CA SER A 34 10.55 -26.10 4.20
C SER A 34 9.53 -25.96 5.33
N PHE A 35 8.40 -25.33 5.07
CA PHE A 35 7.30 -25.20 6.03
C PHE A 35 6.15 -26.15 5.64
N PHE A 36 5.82 -27.11 6.50
CA PHE A 36 4.61 -27.93 6.37
C PHE A 36 3.39 -27.08 6.73
N ASN A 37 2.42 -26.90 5.81
CA ASN A 37 1.24 -26.10 6.09
C ASN A 37 -0.08 -26.75 5.66
N SER A 38 -1.03 -26.83 6.60
CA SER A 38 -2.39 -27.33 6.42
C SER A 38 -3.30 -26.38 5.62
N ASP A 39 -2.72 -25.32 5.03
CA ASP A 39 -3.44 -24.21 4.45
C ASP A 39 -4.01 -24.44 3.03
N GLY A 40 -3.84 -25.64 2.47
CA GLY A 40 -4.24 -25.97 1.10
C GLY A 40 -3.36 -25.32 0.02
N ILE A 41 -2.28 -24.64 0.44
CA ILE A 41 -1.23 -24.06 -0.40
C ILE A 41 -0.12 -25.10 -0.65
N GLY A 42 0.09 -26.02 0.31
CA GLY A 42 1.18 -27.00 0.31
C GLY A 42 2.48 -26.39 0.83
N ASP A 43 3.54 -27.18 0.73
CA ASP A 43 4.88 -26.77 1.17
C ASP A 43 5.46 -25.68 0.27
N VAL A 44 6.18 -24.76 0.91
CA VAL A 44 6.89 -23.66 0.24
C VAL A 44 8.39 -23.72 0.55
N ALA A 45 9.20 -23.29 -0.42
CA ALA A 45 10.64 -23.09 -0.26
C ALA A 45 11.00 -21.65 -0.60
N VAL A 46 11.71 -20.96 0.29
CA VAL A 46 12.19 -19.58 0.07
C VAL A 46 13.70 -19.59 -0.09
N ASN A 47 14.20 -18.97 -1.16
CA ASN A 47 15.62 -18.95 -1.51
C ASN A 47 16.04 -17.57 -2.03
N THR A 48 17.24 -17.14 -1.65
CA THR A 48 17.87 -15.94 -2.21
C THR A 48 18.29 -16.17 -3.66
N VAL A 49 17.89 -15.28 -4.56
CA VAL A 49 18.34 -15.28 -5.96
C VAL A 49 19.76 -14.70 -6.01
N PRO A 50 20.77 -15.45 -6.48
CA PRO A 50 22.13 -14.95 -6.54
C PRO A 50 22.24 -13.82 -7.57
N LEU A 51 22.92 -12.74 -7.18
CA LEU A 51 23.28 -11.62 -8.05
C LEU A 51 24.80 -11.52 -8.14
N PRO A 52 25.38 -11.03 -9.25
CA PRO A 52 26.80 -10.73 -9.32
C PRO A 52 27.21 -9.78 -8.18
N SER A 53 28.38 -10.01 -7.57
CA SER A 53 28.82 -9.30 -6.36
C SER A 53 28.97 -7.77 -6.50
N TYR A 54 29.07 -7.26 -7.73
CA TYR A 54 29.14 -5.82 -8.02
C TYR A 54 27.76 -5.15 -8.12
N VAL A 55 26.67 -5.92 -8.06
CA VAL A 55 25.29 -5.43 -8.22
C VAL A 55 24.76 -4.92 -6.89
N ILE A 56 24.45 -3.62 -6.85
CA ILE A 56 23.69 -2.97 -5.78
C ILE A 56 22.25 -2.87 -6.27
N LEU A 57 21.40 -3.82 -5.87
CA LEU A 57 20.02 -3.94 -6.30
C LEU A 57 19.20 -2.67 -5.95
N ARG A 58 18.39 -2.21 -6.90
CA ARG A 58 17.45 -1.10 -6.68
C ARG A 58 16.01 -1.56 -6.71
N GLU A 59 15.60 -2.21 -7.80
CA GLU A 59 14.28 -2.83 -7.96
C GLU A 59 14.37 -4.13 -8.76
N ALA A 60 13.39 -5.02 -8.58
CA ALA A 60 13.26 -6.26 -9.33
C ALA A 60 11.77 -6.57 -9.63
N HIS A 61 11.51 -7.15 -10.79
CA HIS A 61 10.17 -7.58 -11.19
C HIS A 61 10.25 -8.74 -12.20
N TYR A 62 9.29 -9.67 -12.22
CA TYR A 62 9.22 -10.66 -13.28
C TYR A 62 8.75 -10.06 -14.61
N THR A 63 9.32 -10.52 -15.71
CA THR A 63 8.76 -10.31 -17.04
C THR A 63 7.69 -11.37 -17.33
N TYR A 64 6.84 -11.11 -18.31
CA TYR A 64 5.85 -12.08 -18.79
C TYR A 64 6.46 -13.32 -19.46
N SER A 65 7.78 -13.34 -19.69
CA SER A 65 8.49 -14.54 -20.14
C SER A 65 9.11 -15.35 -19.01
N GLY A 66 8.89 -14.96 -17.75
CA GLY A 66 9.43 -15.67 -16.58
C GLY A 66 10.89 -15.36 -16.26
N LYS A 67 11.45 -14.29 -16.82
CA LYS A 67 12.78 -13.79 -16.44
C LYS A 67 12.64 -12.70 -15.39
N ILE A 68 13.68 -12.47 -14.61
CA ILE A 68 13.73 -11.36 -13.66
C ILE A 68 14.31 -10.15 -14.41
N LEU A 69 13.63 -9.02 -14.34
CA LEU A 69 14.14 -7.71 -14.75
C LEU A 69 14.57 -6.97 -13.48
N ILE A 70 15.80 -6.46 -13.45
CA ILE A 70 16.29 -5.66 -12.33
C ILE A 70 16.75 -4.30 -12.80
N SER A 71 16.62 -3.32 -11.91
CA SER A 71 17.46 -2.12 -11.94
C SER A 71 18.51 -2.19 -10.84
N TYR A 72 19.71 -1.71 -11.14
CA TYR A 72 20.80 -1.75 -10.20
C TYR A 72 21.81 -0.62 -10.42
N LYS A 73 22.63 -0.42 -9.38
CA LYS A 73 23.82 0.42 -9.39
C LYS A 73 25.06 -0.43 -9.16
N THR A 74 26.21 0.14 -9.44
CA THR A 74 27.53 -0.38 -9.09
C THR A 74 28.28 0.65 -8.24
N ALA A 75 29.41 0.25 -7.66
CA ALA A 75 30.27 1.18 -6.94
C ALA A 75 30.73 2.37 -7.81
N ASN A 76 30.82 2.19 -9.14
CA ASN A 76 31.31 3.21 -10.07
C ASN A 76 30.24 4.27 -10.41
N ASP A 77 28.95 3.94 -10.27
CA ASP A 77 27.84 4.80 -10.68
C ASP A 77 26.94 5.24 -9.50
N LEU A 78 27.30 4.84 -8.28
CA LEU A 78 26.53 5.11 -7.06
C LEU A 78 26.18 6.60 -6.89
N ASN A 79 27.19 7.45 -7.12
CA ASN A 79 27.10 8.90 -6.93
C ASN A 79 26.73 9.68 -8.20
N ILE A 80 26.46 8.99 -9.32
CA ILE A 80 26.01 9.64 -10.56
C ILE A 80 24.49 9.77 -10.48
N ALA A 81 24.01 11.01 -10.46
CA ALA A 81 22.58 11.32 -10.49
C ALA A 81 21.93 10.72 -11.75
N ASP A 82 20.73 10.16 -11.58
CA ASP A 82 19.91 9.57 -12.64
C ASP A 82 20.57 8.45 -13.47
N TYR A 83 21.76 7.97 -13.06
CA TYR A 83 22.39 6.81 -13.67
C TYR A 83 21.69 5.54 -13.24
N ILE A 84 21.41 4.68 -14.22
CA ILE A 84 20.80 3.38 -13.98
C ILE A 84 21.42 2.31 -14.87
N ASN A 85 21.53 1.12 -14.30
CA ASN A 85 21.72 -0.10 -15.07
C ASN A 85 20.43 -0.91 -15.02
N ILE A 86 20.06 -1.50 -16.15
CA ILE A 86 18.94 -2.43 -16.25
C ILE A 86 19.48 -3.74 -16.82
N ALA A 87 19.16 -4.84 -16.16
CA ALA A 87 19.58 -6.18 -16.57
C ALA A 87 18.43 -7.18 -16.48
N LEU A 88 18.60 -8.26 -17.22
CA LEU A 88 17.71 -9.41 -17.24
C LEU A 88 18.50 -10.63 -16.76
N LEU A 89 17.85 -11.48 -15.97
CA LEU A 89 18.41 -12.75 -15.53
C LEU A 89 17.33 -13.84 -15.46
N ASN A 90 17.74 -15.08 -15.43
CA ASN A 90 16.84 -16.20 -15.20
C ASN A 90 16.32 -16.19 -13.76
N ASP A 91 15.26 -16.96 -13.52
CA ASP A 91 14.62 -17.11 -12.21
C ASP A 91 15.56 -17.63 -11.11
N ASP A 92 16.60 -18.38 -11.48
CA ASP A 92 17.65 -18.90 -10.59
C ASP A 92 18.87 -17.97 -10.44
N GLY A 93 18.81 -16.77 -11.03
CA GLY A 93 19.90 -15.80 -11.03
C GLY A 93 20.94 -15.97 -12.14
N SER A 94 20.85 -17.04 -12.94
CA SER A 94 21.78 -17.30 -14.05
C SER A 94 21.53 -16.37 -15.26
N ASN A 95 22.48 -16.37 -16.22
CA ASN A 95 22.37 -15.63 -17.47
C ASN A 95 22.11 -14.12 -17.31
N PHE A 96 22.86 -13.49 -16.40
CA PHE A 96 22.84 -12.05 -16.20
C PHE A 96 23.24 -11.30 -17.48
N ASN A 97 22.31 -10.53 -18.04
CA ASN A 97 22.49 -9.79 -19.29
C ASN A 97 22.06 -8.33 -19.13
N VAL A 98 22.99 -7.40 -19.33
CA VAL A 98 22.71 -5.96 -19.26
C VAL A 98 21.94 -5.54 -20.51
N ILE A 99 20.79 -4.88 -20.33
CA ILE A 99 19.98 -4.33 -21.42
C ILE A 99 20.19 -2.83 -21.61
N PHE A 100 20.54 -2.12 -20.54
CA PHE A 100 20.83 -0.69 -20.58
C PHE A 100 21.79 -0.28 -19.47
N SER A 101 22.64 0.70 -19.75
CA SER A 101 23.50 1.37 -18.77
C SER A 101 23.70 2.83 -19.20
N GLY A 102 23.27 3.77 -18.37
CA GLY A 102 23.39 5.19 -18.70
C GLY A 102 22.55 6.11 -17.82
N VAL A 103 22.63 7.41 -18.11
CA VAL A 103 21.87 8.46 -17.42
C VAL A 103 20.48 8.58 -18.05
N LEU A 104 19.44 8.51 -17.23
CA LEU A 104 18.07 8.79 -17.66
C LEU A 104 17.86 10.30 -17.79
N PRO A 105 16.96 10.74 -18.69
CA PRO A 105 16.48 12.10 -18.65
C PRO A 105 15.77 12.38 -17.30
N PRO A 106 15.83 13.61 -16.76
CA PRO A 106 15.20 13.95 -15.49
C PRO A 106 13.67 13.84 -15.59
N GLY A 107 13.05 13.15 -14.63
CA GLY A 107 11.60 12.94 -14.53
C GLY A 107 11.00 13.52 -13.23
N PRO A 108 9.71 13.92 -13.24
CA PRO A 108 9.08 14.57 -12.09
C PRO A 108 8.73 13.66 -10.90
N SER A 109 8.74 12.33 -11.01
CA SER A 109 8.12 11.47 -9.97
C SER A 109 8.84 10.14 -9.66
N GLY A 110 10.06 9.95 -10.14
CA GLY A 110 10.93 8.81 -9.77
C GLY A 110 10.84 7.66 -10.78
N LEU A 111 11.17 6.43 -10.37
CA LEU A 111 11.17 5.24 -11.24
C LEU A 111 10.32 4.13 -10.62
N ARG A 112 9.70 3.31 -11.48
CA ARG A 112 9.05 2.05 -11.10
C ARG A 112 9.10 1.07 -12.26
N PHE A 113 9.53 -0.18 -12.08
CA PHE A 113 9.68 -1.12 -13.21
C PHE A 113 8.48 -2.07 -13.37
N LEU A 114 7.67 -1.88 -14.41
CA LEU A 114 6.54 -2.74 -14.73
C LEU A 114 6.56 -3.19 -16.20
N PRO A 115 6.99 -4.44 -16.48
CA PRO A 115 7.00 -4.98 -17.84
C PRO A 115 5.60 -5.06 -18.44
N PHE A 116 5.50 -4.75 -19.73
CA PHE A 116 4.29 -4.99 -20.52
C PHE A 116 4.22 -6.46 -20.93
N LYS A 117 2.99 -6.96 -21.13
CA LYS A 117 2.74 -8.33 -21.58
C LYS A 117 3.22 -8.60 -23.00
N ASP A 118 3.42 -7.56 -23.80
CA ASP A 118 3.99 -7.67 -25.14
C ASP A 118 5.49 -8.02 -25.19
N ASN A 119 6.16 -8.06 -24.03
CA ASN A 119 7.59 -8.35 -23.88
C ASN A 119 8.52 -7.38 -24.64
N LYS A 120 8.04 -6.18 -24.98
CA LYS A 120 8.81 -5.15 -25.71
C LYS A 120 8.98 -3.89 -24.90
N ARG A 121 8.12 -3.66 -23.93
CA ARG A 121 8.05 -2.39 -23.19
C ARG A 121 8.15 -2.60 -21.69
N VAL A 122 8.69 -1.62 -20.99
CA VAL A 122 8.65 -1.52 -19.52
C VAL A 122 8.15 -0.13 -19.16
N LEU A 123 7.05 -0.07 -18.40
CA LEU A 123 6.60 1.18 -17.80
C LEU A 123 7.56 1.53 -16.68
N MET A 124 8.08 2.75 -16.71
CA MET A 124 9.08 3.29 -15.78
C MET A 124 8.55 4.46 -14.92
N GLY A 125 7.24 4.74 -14.98
CA GLY A 125 6.64 5.89 -14.30
C GLY A 125 6.59 7.13 -15.19
N ASP A 126 7.73 7.78 -15.38
CA ASP A 126 7.86 8.97 -16.24
C ASP A 126 8.22 8.62 -17.69
N TYR A 127 8.59 7.36 -17.95
CA TYR A 127 9.01 6.87 -19.25
C TYR A 127 8.40 5.51 -19.57
N VAL A 128 8.38 5.17 -20.84
CA VAL A 128 8.34 3.78 -21.31
C VAL A 128 9.69 3.46 -21.92
N LEU A 129 10.35 2.42 -21.38
CA LEU A 129 11.49 1.80 -22.03
C LEU A 129 10.95 0.88 -23.14
N GLU A 130 11.26 1.21 -24.40
CA GLU A 130 11.02 0.36 -25.56
C GLU A 130 12.30 -0.38 -25.92
N CYS A 131 12.18 -1.69 -26.13
CA CYS A 131 13.29 -2.55 -26.48
C CYS A 131 13.03 -3.26 -27.81
N SER A 132 14.04 -3.29 -28.68
CA SER A 132 13.99 -3.99 -29.97
C SER A 132 15.03 -5.11 -30.02
N PRO A 133 14.69 -6.30 -30.56
CA PRO A 133 13.36 -6.73 -30.99
C PRO A 133 12.37 -7.01 -29.83
N ASN A 134 12.88 -7.31 -28.63
CA ASN A 134 12.11 -7.53 -27.39
C ASN A 134 13.05 -7.58 -26.18
N ILE A 135 12.50 -7.49 -24.97
CA ILE A 135 13.24 -7.41 -23.69
C ILE A 135 14.22 -8.58 -23.52
N ASN A 136 13.84 -9.79 -23.94
CA ASN A 136 14.68 -10.98 -23.77
C ASN A 136 15.95 -10.98 -24.62
N ASN A 137 15.90 -10.30 -25.77
CA ASN A 137 16.97 -10.25 -26.75
C ASN A 137 17.27 -8.79 -27.12
N CYS A 138 17.34 -7.90 -26.13
CA CYS A 138 17.42 -6.47 -26.39
C CYS A 138 18.73 -6.06 -27.07
N SER A 139 18.65 -5.54 -28.31
CA SER A 139 19.81 -4.99 -29.02
C SER A 139 19.84 -3.46 -28.99
N SER A 140 18.69 -2.82 -28.77
CA SER A 140 18.59 -1.36 -28.68
C SER A 140 17.43 -0.95 -27.80
N THR A 141 17.64 0.13 -27.04
CA THR A 141 16.65 0.69 -26.11
C THR A 141 16.30 2.13 -26.47
N GLN A 142 15.05 2.51 -26.25
CA GLN A 142 14.60 3.91 -26.29
C GLN A 142 13.79 4.24 -25.03
N PHE A 143 14.00 5.42 -24.46
CA PHE A 143 13.20 5.93 -23.35
C PHE A 143 12.27 7.00 -23.90
N ILE A 144 10.98 6.68 -23.91
CA ILE A 144 9.95 7.55 -24.46
C ILE A 144 9.21 8.20 -23.29
N PRO A 145 9.22 9.53 -23.13
CA PRO A 145 8.58 10.20 -22.01
C PRO A 145 7.06 10.01 -22.01
N ILE A 146 6.46 10.02 -20.82
CA ILE A 146 5.02 9.98 -20.61
C ILE A 146 4.53 11.37 -20.21
N GLU A 147 3.52 11.86 -20.92
CA GLU A 147 2.83 13.11 -20.61
C GLU A 147 1.54 12.80 -19.82
N TYR A 148 1.53 13.22 -18.55
CA TYR A 148 0.35 13.20 -17.68
C TYR A 148 -0.50 14.47 -17.86
N PRO A 149 -1.80 14.46 -17.47
CA PRO A 149 -2.66 15.63 -17.57
C PRO A 149 -2.09 16.87 -16.89
N SER A 150 -2.09 17.99 -17.59
CA SER A 150 -1.52 19.25 -17.11
C SER A 150 -2.24 19.81 -15.88
N SER A 151 -3.52 19.52 -15.71
CA SER A 151 -4.30 19.84 -14.51
C SER A 151 -3.73 19.18 -13.25
N LEU A 152 -3.12 18.00 -13.38
CA LEU A 152 -2.46 17.31 -12.27
C LEU A 152 -1.04 17.83 -12.07
N THR A 153 -0.26 17.95 -13.14
CA THR A 153 1.16 18.37 -13.06
C THR A 153 1.34 19.81 -12.60
N ASN A 154 0.38 20.69 -12.94
CA ASN A 154 0.43 22.11 -12.60
C ASN A 154 -0.39 22.46 -11.35
N SER A 155 -1.12 21.50 -10.77
CA SER A 155 -1.94 21.74 -9.58
C SER A 155 -1.04 22.07 -8.38
N PRO A 156 -1.31 23.17 -7.65
CA PRO A 156 -0.52 23.55 -6.48
C PRO A 156 -0.68 22.59 -5.30
N ASN A 157 -1.74 21.77 -5.29
CA ASN A 157 -2.01 20.79 -4.24
C ASN A 157 -1.37 19.43 -4.55
N THR A 158 -0.90 19.21 -5.78
CA THR A 158 -0.24 17.97 -6.20
C THR A 158 1.24 18.05 -5.88
N PHE A 159 1.73 17.18 -5.00
CA PHE A 159 3.16 17.12 -4.68
C PHE A 159 3.86 15.91 -5.30
N ARG A 160 3.10 14.91 -5.75
CA ARG A 160 3.60 13.80 -6.56
C ARG A 160 2.52 13.42 -7.58
N VAL A 161 2.85 13.57 -8.87
CA VAL A 161 1.89 13.33 -9.97
C VAL A 161 1.48 11.86 -10.01
N TRP A 162 2.44 10.96 -9.82
CA TRP A 162 2.17 9.55 -9.62
C TRP A 162 3.04 8.96 -8.50
N SER A 163 2.38 8.24 -7.60
CA SER A 163 2.89 7.19 -6.74
C SER A 163 2.28 5.89 -7.24
N GLU A 164 3.05 4.81 -7.14
CA GLU A 164 2.59 3.48 -7.49
C GLU A 164 1.81 3.39 -8.82
N VAL A 165 2.42 3.78 -9.95
CA VAL A 165 1.80 3.55 -11.27
C VAL A 165 1.69 2.04 -11.55
N ILE A 166 0.63 1.57 -12.19
CA ILE A 166 0.42 0.18 -12.61
C ILE A 166 -0.02 0.11 -14.08
N ILE A 167 0.34 -0.97 -14.77
CA ILE A 167 -0.01 -1.24 -16.17
C ILE A 167 -1.03 -2.38 -16.27
N ALA A 168 -2.08 -2.19 -17.05
CA ALA A 168 -3.10 -3.20 -17.31
C ALA A 168 -2.58 -4.30 -18.25
N PRO A 169 -3.09 -5.54 -18.13
CA PRO A 169 -2.66 -6.65 -18.96
C PRO A 169 -3.06 -6.52 -20.44
N ASP A 170 -3.94 -5.57 -20.78
CA ASP A 170 -4.28 -5.18 -22.15
C ASP A 170 -3.22 -4.30 -22.84
N ASN A 171 -2.17 -3.91 -22.09
CA ASN A 171 -1.05 -3.09 -22.51
C ASN A 171 -1.43 -1.67 -22.98
N GLN A 172 -2.64 -1.21 -22.65
CA GLN A 172 -3.21 0.05 -23.12
C GLN A 172 -3.61 0.98 -21.97
N HIS A 173 -3.94 0.46 -20.80
CA HIS A 173 -4.38 1.28 -19.67
C HIS A 173 -3.38 1.32 -18.54
N ILE A 174 -3.19 2.48 -17.93
CA ILE A 174 -2.46 2.63 -16.67
C ILE A 174 -3.39 3.17 -15.59
N SER A 175 -3.12 2.80 -14.35
CA SER A 175 -3.70 3.43 -13.17
C SER A 175 -2.59 3.87 -12.24
N TRP A 176 -2.80 4.93 -11.48
CA TRP A 176 -1.80 5.45 -10.55
C TRP A 176 -2.48 6.20 -9.41
N THR A 177 -1.73 6.37 -8.33
CA THR A 177 -2.16 7.20 -7.19
C THR A 177 -1.44 8.54 -7.27
N THR A 178 -2.17 9.64 -7.45
CA THR A 178 -1.62 10.99 -7.29
C THR A 178 -1.63 11.37 -5.81
N LEU A 179 -0.52 11.90 -5.28
CA LEU A 179 -0.47 12.36 -3.89
C LEU A 179 -0.70 13.87 -3.80
N ARG A 180 -1.60 14.26 -2.90
CA ARG A 180 -2.09 15.63 -2.77
C ARG A 180 -2.16 16.10 -1.33
N ALA A 181 -1.91 17.38 -1.11
CA ALA A 181 -1.92 17.97 0.23
C ALA A 181 -3.34 18.13 0.82
N ASP A 182 -4.38 18.16 -0.01
CA ASP A 182 -5.78 18.42 0.37
C ASP A 182 -6.63 17.14 0.53
N LEU A 183 -6.26 16.07 -0.15
CA LEU A 183 -6.98 14.78 -0.15
C LEU A 183 -6.13 13.61 0.35
N SER A 184 -4.84 13.82 0.64
CA SER A 184 -3.78 12.80 0.79
C SER A 184 -3.45 12.05 -0.52
N SER A 185 -4.45 11.41 -1.13
CA SER A 185 -4.27 10.63 -2.36
C SER A 185 -5.54 10.59 -3.23
N ALA A 186 -5.36 10.51 -4.54
CA ALA A 186 -6.42 10.26 -5.50
C ALA A 186 -5.96 9.18 -6.49
N VAL A 187 -6.80 8.19 -6.76
CA VAL A 187 -6.52 7.16 -7.76
C VAL A 187 -7.11 7.60 -9.08
N LEU A 188 -6.29 7.52 -10.13
CA LEU A 188 -6.67 7.79 -11.50
C LEU A 188 -6.41 6.60 -12.40
N ILE A 189 -7.09 6.60 -13.54
CA ILE A 189 -6.91 5.63 -14.62
C ILE A 189 -7.01 6.36 -15.96
N GLY A 190 -6.27 5.90 -16.95
CA GLY A 190 -6.32 6.45 -18.31
C GLY A 190 -5.66 5.53 -19.33
N SER A 191 -5.86 5.85 -20.61
CA SER A 191 -5.27 5.13 -21.74
C SER A 191 -3.87 5.69 -22.03
N LEU A 192 -2.87 4.81 -22.12
CA LEU A 192 -1.49 5.14 -22.45
C LEU A 192 -1.29 5.05 -23.97
N VAL A 193 -1.35 6.19 -24.65
CA VAL A 193 -1.34 6.28 -26.12
C VAL A 193 0.06 6.62 -26.62
N ARG A 194 0.62 5.78 -27.50
CA ARG A 194 1.92 6.03 -28.14
C ARG A 194 1.78 7.03 -29.30
N ASN A 195 2.42 8.19 -29.18
CA ASN A 195 2.62 9.15 -30.28
C ASN A 195 3.98 8.93 -30.95
N THR A 196 4.51 9.90 -31.71
CA THR A 196 5.81 9.74 -32.42
C THR A 196 7.02 9.81 -31.47
N ASP A 197 7.00 10.74 -30.52
CA ASP A 197 8.12 11.10 -29.64
C ASP A 197 7.81 10.96 -28.15
N LYS A 198 6.56 10.69 -27.80
CA LYS A 198 6.08 10.56 -26.41
C LYS A 198 4.92 9.56 -26.30
N TYR A 199 4.62 9.18 -25.08
CA TYR A 199 3.33 8.62 -24.69
C TYR A 199 2.48 9.71 -24.06
N VAL A 200 1.16 9.67 -24.27
CA VAL A 200 0.20 10.58 -23.64
C VAL A 200 -0.81 9.74 -22.86
N VAL A 201 -1.09 10.15 -21.62
CA VAL A 201 -2.16 9.55 -20.82
C VAL A 201 -3.46 10.27 -21.13
N ASP A 202 -4.33 9.62 -21.92
CA ASP A 202 -5.59 10.16 -22.40
C ASP A 202 -6.80 9.52 -21.68
N ASN A 203 -8.00 10.07 -21.89
CA ASN A 203 -9.26 9.58 -21.31
C ASN A 203 -9.21 9.40 -19.79
N VAL A 204 -8.51 10.31 -19.10
CA VAL A 204 -8.25 10.17 -17.67
C VAL A 204 -9.52 10.32 -16.84
N LYS A 205 -9.68 9.42 -15.86
CA LYS A 205 -10.77 9.43 -14.89
C LYS A 205 -10.22 9.33 -13.47
N ILE A 206 -10.84 10.06 -12.56
CA ILE A 206 -10.69 9.83 -11.12
C ILE A 206 -11.58 8.65 -10.75
N ILE A 207 -11.01 7.65 -10.08
CA ILE A 207 -11.70 6.47 -9.59
C ILE A 207 -11.64 6.35 -8.06
N SER A 208 -11.25 7.43 -7.40
CA SER A 208 -11.41 7.67 -5.96
C SER A 208 -12.75 8.33 -5.65
N THR A 209 -13.20 8.15 -4.41
CA THR A 209 -14.31 8.93 -3.86
C THR A 209 -13.81 10.33 -3.51
N VAL A 210 -14.36 11.35 -4.17
CA VAL A 210 -14.04 12.76 -3.89
C VAL A 210 -14.99 13.34 -2.83
N GLU A 211 -16.28 12.99 -2.91
CA GLU A 211 -17.29 13.40 -1.93
C GLU A 211 -17.62 12.22 -1.00
N ALA A 212 -17.29 12.35 0.29
CA ALA A 212 -17.49 11.27 1.25
C ALA A 212 -18.96 11.07 1.68
N PHE A 213 -19.81 12.09 1.51
CA PHE A 213 -21.19 12.09 1.99
C PHE A 213 -22.13 12.71 0.96
N ARG A 214 -23.39 12.28 0.98
CA ARG A 214 -24.51 12.90 0.27
C ARG A 214 -25.70 13.04 1.20
N ASP A 215 -26.57 14.01 0.95
CA ASP A 215 -27.78 14.20 1.76
C ASP A 215 -28.67 12.94 1.73
N ASP A 216 -29.30 12.63 2.88
CA ASP A 216 -30.32 11.59 2.97
C ASP A 216 -31.70 12.18 2.61
N PRO A 217 -32.27 11.87 1.42
CA PRO A 217 -33.56 12.44 1.01
C PRO A 217 -34.73 11.96 1.88
N ASN A 218 -34.56 10.86 2.62
CA ASN A 218 -35.62 10.28 3.44
C ASN A 218 -35.52 10.70 4.92
N ASN A 219 -34.40 11.30 5.34
CA ASN A 219 -34.16 11.68 6.72
C ASN A 219 -33.48 13.07 6.78
N PRO A 220 -34.27 14.16 6.77
CA PRO A 220 -33.73 15.52 6.84
C PRO A 220 -32.79 15.70 8.04
N GLY A 221 -31.61 16.29 7.80
CA GLY A 221 -30.55 16.48 8.81
C GLY A 221 -29.55 15.33 8.89
N PHE A 222 -29.77 14.22 8.16
CA PHE A 222 -28.82 13.12 8.04
C PHE A 222 -28.18 13.06 6.66
N VAL A 223 -27.02 12.40 6.60
CA VAL A 223 -26.29 12.09 5.37
C VAL A 223 -26.10 10.59 5.21
N ILE A 224 -25.92 10.17 3.96
CA ILE A 224 -25.53 8.81 3.57
C ILE A 224 -24.03 8.84 3.23
N PRO A 225 -23.19 8.04 3.90
CA PRO A 225 -21.80 7.85 3.51
C PRO A 225 -21.72 7.23 2.13
N ASN A 226 -20.90 7.81 1.25
CA ASN A 226 -20.55 7.19 -0.01
C ASN A 226 -19.59 6.03 0.24
N THR A 227 -19.58 5.08 -0.70
CA THR A 227 -18.59 4.00 -0.69
C THR A 227 -17.21 4.63 -0.85
N LEU A 228 -16.30 4.39 0.09
CA LEU A 228 -14.94 4.95 0.04
C LEU A 228 -14.11 4.15 -0.95
N ARG A 229 -13.65 4.83 -2.01
CA ARG A 229 -12.81 4.29 -3.08
C ARG A 229 -11.49 5.05 -3.14
N GLY A 230 -10.46 4.34 -3.54
CA GLY A 230 -9.10 4.88 -3.64
C GLY A 230 -8.19 4.42 -2.50
N GLY A 231 -7.04 5.08 -2.42
CA GLY A 231 -5.87 4.66 -1.66
C GLY A 231 -4.69 4.44 -2.59
N GLU A 232 -3.83 3.47 -2.31
CA GLU A 232 -2.66 3.19 -3.13
C GLU A 232 -2.87 1.96 -4.03
N VAL A 233 -2.80 2.14 -5.36
CA VAL A 233 -3.03 1.04 -6.31
C VAL A 233 -1.84 0.10 -6.40
N LYS A 234 -2.10 -1.19 -6.59
CA LYS A 234 -1.06 -2.24 -6.53
C LYS A 234 -1.00 -3.15 -7.74
N GLN A 235 -2.15 -3.55 -8.29
CA GLN A 235 -2.20 -4.45 -9.44
C GLN A 235 -3.53 -4.33 -10.18
N PHE A 236 -3.54 -4.53 -11.49
CA PHE A 236 -4.78 -4.90 -12.20
C PHE A 236 -5.08 -6.38 -11.98
N VAL A 237 -6.33 -6.69 -11.65
CA VAL A 237 -6.85 -8.06 -11.42
C VAL A 237 -8.12 -8.29 -12.24
N LYS A 238 -8.69 -9.50 -12.17
CA LYS A 238 -9.78 -9.97 -13.03
C LYS A 238 -9.47 -9.74 -14.52
N GLY A 239 -8.23 -9.99 -14.91
CA GLY A 239 -7.78 -9.78 -16.29
C GLY A 239 -7.76 -8.32 -16.76
N GLY A 240 -7.79 -7.34 -15.86
CA GLY A 240 -7.79 -5.90 -16.20
C GLY A 240 -9.11 -5.17 -15.92
N THR A 241 -10.13 -5.88 -15.44
CA THR A 241 -11.46 -5.30 -15.15
C THR A 241 -11.64 -4.85 -13.70
N ALA A 242 -10.61 -5.01 -12.87
CA ALA A 242 -10.57 -4.57 -11.49
C ALA A 242 -9.14 -4.18 -11.09
N ILE A 243 -9.00 -3.48 -9.97
CA ILE A 243 -7.70 -3.15 -9.38
C ILE A 243 -7.64 -3.61 -7.93
N SER A 244 -6.51 -4.20 -7.53
CA SER A 244 -6.15 -4.35 -6.12
C SER A 244 -5.51 -3.07 -5.62
N LEU A 245 -5.90 -2.65 -4.43
CA LEU A 245 -5.43 -1.42 -3.81
C LEU A 245 -5.48 -1.51 -2.29
N VAL A 246 -4.77 -0.59 -1.65
CA VAL A 246 -4.80 -0.34 -0.21
C VAL A 246 -6.04 0.44 0.12
N GLY A 247 -6.90 -0.09 0.96
CA GLY A 247 -8.14 0.58 1.34
C GLY A 247 -8.68 0.06 2.66
N ALA A 248 -9.95 0.33 2.93
CA ALA A 248 -10.63 -0.21 4.08
C ALA A 248 -12.12 -0.31 3.75
N LEU A 249 -12.70 -1.52 3.90
CA LEU A 249 -14.12 -1.75 3.66
C LEU A 249 -14.83 -2.17 4.94
N ASN A 250 -14.43 -3.30 5.53
CA ASN A 250 -15.08 -3.84 6.73
C ASN A 250 -14.32 -3.58 8.04
N ARG A 251 -13.03 -3.24 7.94
CA ARG A 251 -12.16 -2.89 9.07
C ARG A 251 -11.84 -1.39 9.05
N SER A 252 -11.20 -0.95 10.13
CA SER A 252 -10.83 0.45 10.31
C SER A 252 -9.35 0.71 10.05
N THR A 253 -8.49 -0.27 10.31
CA THR A 253 -7.11 -0.30 9.81
C THR A 253 -7.11 -0.60 8.31
N THR A 254 -5.98 -0.35 7.66
CA THR A 254 -5.85 -0.65 6.22
C THR A 254 -5.89 -2.14 5.96
N ASP A 255 -6.49 -2.46 4.84
CA ASP A 255 -6.59 -3.78 4.27
C ASP A 255 -6.30 -3.74 2.77
N SER A 256 -6.03 -4.90 2.20
CA SER A 256 -6.13 -5.09 0.76
C SER A 256 -7.59 -5.26 0.34
N ILE A 257 -8.01 -4.47 -0.65
CA ILE A 257 -9.32 -4.57 -1.28
C ILE A 257 -9.18 -4.67 -2.80
N VAL A 258 -10.23 -5.18 -3.44
CA VAL A 258 -10.40 -5.13 -4.90
C VAL A 258 -11.53 -4.19 -5.24
N GLN A 259 -11.23 -3.23 -6.10
CA GLN A 259 -12.19 -2.29 -6.68
C GLN A 259 -12.53 -2.71 -8.11
N ASP A 260 -13.79 -3.03 -8.35
CA ASP A 260 -14.30 -3.46 -9.66
C ASP A 260 -14.50 -2.25 -10.58
N LEU A 261 -13.90 -2.25 -11.77
CA LEU A 261 -14.01 -1.12 -12.71
C LEU A 261 -15.28 -1.18 -13.56
N THR A 262 -16.03 -2.29 -13.50
CA THR A 262 -17.25 -2.52 -14.32
C THR A 262 -18.54 -2.34 -13.53
N SER A 263 -18.46 -2.20 -12.20
CA SER A 263 -19.60 -2.09 -11.30
C SER A 263 -19.24 -1.27 -10.06
N ASP A 264 -20.21 -0.91 -9.23
CA ASP A 264 -19.95 -0.20 -7.98
C ASP A 264 -19.31 -1.05 -6.86
N ASN A 265 -18.95 -2.31 -7.14
CA ASN A 265 -18.56 -3.26 -6.11
C ASN A 265 -17.13 -3.05 -5.58
N LEU A 266 -16.99 -3.16 -4.27
CA LEU A 266 -15.72 -3.35 -3.57
C LEU A 266 -15.71 -4.73 -2.92
N THR A 267 -14.55 -5.37 -2.90
CA THR A 267 -14.35 -6.68 -2.27
C THR A 267 -13.20 -6.62 -1.30
N GLN A 268 -13.48 -6.86 -0.02
CA GLN A 268 -12.46 -7.10 0.99
C GLN A 268 -11.63 -8.33 0.60
N ILE A 269 -10.29 -8.27 0.67
CA ILE A 269 -9.41 -9.42 0.40
C ILE A 269 -8.75 -9.96 1.67
N THR A 270 -8.16 -9.07 2.47
CA THR A 270 -7.60 -9.41 3.78
C THR A 270 -8.64 -9.14 4.86
N ASN A 271 -8.66 -9.88 5.95
CA ASN A 271 -9.60 -9.64 7.07
C ASN A 271 -8.89 -9.87 8.40
N THR A 272 -7.78 -9.18 8.59
CA THR A 272 -7.03 -9.15 9.83
C THR A 272 -7.21 -7.82 10.55
N PRO A 273 -7.10 -7.82 11.88
CA PRO A 273 -7.21 -6.58 12.65
C PRO A 273 -5.98 -5.66 12.50
N GLY A 274 -4.84 -6.21 12.08
CA GLY A 274 -3.57 -5.48 11.88
C GLY A 274 -3.56 -4.54 10.68
N TYR A 275 -2.35 -4.23 10.20
CA TYR A 275 -2.11 -3.41 9.01
C TYR A 275 -1.72 -4.29 7.83
N ASP A 276 -2.60 -4.33 6.83
CA ASP A 276 -2.32 -4.97 5.55
C ASP A 276 -2.28 -3.91 4.46
N GLU A 277 -1.31 -4.04 3.56
CA GLU A 277 -1.18 -3.10 2.45
C GLU A 277 -1.15 -3.80 1.10
N THR A 278 0.00 -4.21 0.61
CA THR A 278 0.05 -4.62 -0.80
C THR A 278 -0.33 -6.08 -0.94
N THR A 279 -1.46 -6.43 -1.57
CA THR A 279 -1.72 -7.78 -2.10
C THR A 279 -1.50 -7.83 -3.62
N ILE A 280 -0.50 -8.61 -4.06
CA ILE A 280 -0.32 -8.99 -5.46
C ILE A 280 -0.83 -10.41 -5.67
N PHE A 281 -1.80 -10.57 -6.58
CA PHE A 281 -2.44 -11.82 -6.94
C PHE A 281 -1.58 -12.65 -7.88
N SER A 282 -1.62 -13.97 -7.69
CA SER A 282 -1.07 -14.93 -8.66
C SER A 282 -1.77 -14.78 -10.02
N PRO A 283 -1.15 -15.19 -11.13
CA PRO A 283 -1.77 -15.12 -12.45
C PRO A 283 -3.15 -15.82 -12.55
N ASP A 284 -3.41 -16.86 -11.76
CA ASP A 284 -4.68 -17.57 -11.63
C ASP A 284 -5.63 -16.97 -10.56
N GLU A 285 -5.18 -15.90 -9.89
CA GLU A 285 -5.88 -15.09 -8.89
C GLU A 285 -6.43 -15.87 -7.67
N ARG A 286 -5.89 -17.06 -7.40
CA ARG A 286 -6.27 -17.89 -6.24
C ARG A 286 -5.40 -17.62 -5.01
N LEU A 287 -4.17 -17.20 -5.24
CA LEU A 287 -3.21 -16.85 -4.19
C LEU A 287 -2.90 -15.36 -4.24
N GLY A 288 -2.45 -14.82 -3.11
CA GLY A 288 -1.95 -13.45 -3.00
C GLY A 288 -0.70 -13.41 -2.14
N ILE A 289 0.18 -12.45 -2.41
CA ILE A 289 1.30 -12.13 -1.51
C ILE A 289 1.06 -10.76 -0.94
N VAL A 290 1.05 -10.69 0.38
CA VAL A 290 0.59 -9.55 1.17
C VAL A 290 1.74 -8.96 1.96
N MET A 291 1.92 -7.64 1.90
CA MET A 291 2.65 -6.92 2.96
C MET A 291 1.73 -6.80 4.17
N SER A 292 2.12 -7.38 5.30
CA SER A 292 1.27 -7.49 6.48
C SER A 292 2.08 -7.43 7.76
N THR A 293 1.56 -6.75 8.77
CA THR A 293 2.14 -6.67 10.12
C THR A 293 1.71 -7.82 11.03
N ARG A 294 0.81 -8.71 10.57
CA ARG A 294 0.16 -9.75 11.42
C ARG A 294 1.11 -10.74 12.11
N PHE A 295 2.38 -10.79 11.69
CA PHE A 295 3.42 -11.64 12.28
C PHE A 295 4.51 -10.80 12.98
N SER A 296 4.18 -9.56 13.33
CA SER A 296 5.05 -8.58 13.97
C SER A 296 4.57 -8.35 15.40
N GLU A 297 4.87 -9.30 16.31
CA GLU A 297 4.29 -9.38 17.66
C GLU A 297 4.16 -8.03 18.38
N ASP A 298 5.28 -7.30 18.55
CA ASP A 298 5.32 -6.06 19.33
C ASP A 298 4.95 -4.79 18.53
N THR A 299 4.63 -4.94 17.24
CA THR A 299 4.44 -3.79 16.33
C THR A 299 3.22 -3.90 15.42
N ASP A 300 2.44 -4.97 15.55
CA ASP A 300 1.18 -5.14 14.83
C ASP A 300 0.09 -4.23 15.43
N PRO A 301 -0.44 -3.23 14.70
CA PRO A 301 -1.44 -2.32 15.23
C PRO A 301 -2.85 -2.96 15.32
N ALA A 302 -2.94 -4.27 15.56
CA ALA A 302 -4.17 -5.03 15.59
C ALA A 302 -5.20 -4.52 16.60
N ILE A 303 -4.75 -3.96 17.72
CA ILE A 303 -5.64 -3.37 18.74
C ILE A 303 -6.58 -2.30 18.14
N PHE A 304 -6.10 -1.53 17.15
CA PHE A 304 -6.89 -0.47 16.49
C PHE A 304 -7.95 -1.03 15.53
N GLY A 305 -7.75 -2.24 14.97
CA GLY A 305 -8.66 -2.87 14.01
C GLY A 305 -9.50 -4.04 14.57
N LEU A 306 -9.25 -4.44 15.83
CA LEU A 306 -9.87 -5.61 16.45
C LEU A 306 -11.40 -5.53 16.49
N LEU A 307 -11.95 -4.45 17.06
CA LEU A 307 -13.39 -4.17 17.09
C LEU A 307 -13.83 -3.59 15.74
N PRO A 308 -14.63 -4.28 14.91
CA PRO A 308 -15.12 -3.72 13.66
C PRO A 308 -16.10 -2.57 13.94
N ARG A 309 -15.97 -1.45 13.23
CA ARG A 309 -16.91 -0.33 13.27
C ARG A 309 -17.47 -0.09 11.87
N PRO A 310 -18.78 0.09 11.70
CA PRO A 310 -19.35 0.52 10.42
C PRO A 310 -18.64 1.78 9.94
N HIS A 311 -18.13 1.77 8.71
CA HIS A 311 -17.34 2.88 8.14
C HIS A 311 -16.17 3.38 9.01
N GLY A 312 -15.55 2.51 9.82
CA GLY A 312 -14.49 2.94 10.74
C GLY A 312 -13.25 3.53 10.06
N ALA A 313 -13.08 3.29 8.76
CA ALA A 313 -12.11 3.97 7.91
C ALA A 313 -12.24 5.52 7.90
N LEU A 314 -13.44 6.06 8.17
CA LEU A 314 -13.61 7.53 8.30
C LEU A 314 -12.92 8.09 9.56
N ASN A 315 -12.82 7.29 10.62
CA ASN A 315 -12.23 7.70 11.89
C ASN A 315 -10.71 7.43 11.91
N LEU A 316 -10.32 6.21 11.49
CA LEU A 316 -8.91 5.80 11.51
C LEU A 316 -8.14 6.15 10.24
N GLY A 317 -8.80 6.56 9.17
CA GLY A 317 -8.15 6.97 7.91
C GLY A 317 -6.96 7.92 8.11
N PRO A 318 -7.10 9.01 8.90
CA PRO A 318 -5.97 9.90 9.17
C PRO A 318 -4.87 9.26 10.04
N LEU A 319 -5.23 8.33 10.95
CA LEU A 319 -4.26 7.63 11.79
C LEU A 319 -3.43 6.59 11.01
N ASN A 320 -3.97 6.04 9.91
CA ASN A 320 -3.29 5.00 9.14
C ASN A 320 -1.89 5.38 8.66
N GLY A 321 -1.60 6.66 8.39
CA GLY A 321 -0.24 7.11 8.06
C GLY A 321 0.75 6.98 9.23
N ILE A 322 0.28 7.21 10.47
CA ILE A 322 1.06 6.99 11.68
C ILE A 322 1.23 5.49 11.94
N LEU A 323 0.16 4.70 11.78
CA LEU A 323 0.24 3.24 11.92
C LEU A 323 1.22 2.63 10.91
N TYR A 324 1.18 3.07 9.64
CA TYR A 324 2.18 2.68 8.63
C TYR A 324 3.59 3.05 9.06
N THR A 325 3.80 4.27 9.55
CA THR A 325 5.13 4.71 9.95
C THR A 325 5.65 3.86 11.11
N TYR A 326 4.84 3.68 12.15
CA TYR A 326 5.16 2.90 13.34
C TYR A 326 5.42 1.41 13.01
N SER A 327 4.49 0.76 12.32
CA SER A 327 4.50 -0.70 12.14
C SER A 327 5.23 -1.18 10.88
N VAL A 328 5.46 -0.30 9.90
CA VAL A 328 6.08 -0.66 8.62
C VAL A 328 7.41 0.05 8.40
N SER A 329 7.39 1.38 8.37
CA SER A 329 8.60 2.16 8.03
C SER A 329 9.68 2.03 9.10
N ASP A 330 9.29 2.11 10.36
CA ASP A 330 10.23 2.01 11.48
C ASP A 330 10.68 0.57 11.74
N VAL A 331 9.84 -0.45 11.49
CA VAL A 331 10.29 -1.86 11.54
C VAL A 331 11.39 -2.12 10.50
N ARG A 332 11.26 -1.51 9.32
CA ARG A 332 12.29 -1.59 8.28
C ARG A 332 13.58 -0.87 8.66
N ARG A 333 13.53 0.15 9.52
CA ARG A 333 14.67 1.04 9.81
C ARG A 333 15.32 0.81 11.17
N PHE A 334 14.54 0.62 12.21
CA PHE A 334 14.96 0.83 13.59
C PHE A 334 14.59 -0.32 14.53
N ARG A 335 13.33 -0.79 14.47
CA ARG A 335 12.79 -1.75 15.45
C ARG A 335 12.66 -3.15 14.90
N GLU A 336 12.76 -4.14 15.79
CA GLU A 336 12.48 -5.53 15.44
C GLU A 336 10.99 -5.70 15.06
N GLY A 337 10.72 -6.65 14.18
CA GLY A 337 9.40 -6.87 13.62
C GLY A 337 9.46 -7.46 12.21
N ASN A 338 8.30 -7.90 11.73
CA ASN A 338 8.13 -8.59 10.46
C ASN A 338 6.91 -8.04 9.70
N ILE A 339 7.15 -7.42 8.55
CA ILE A 339 6.12 -6.80 7.71
C ILE A 339 5.81 -7.63 6.46
N GLY A 340 6.04 -8.95 6.55
CA GLY A 340 5.81 -9.91 5.49
C GLY A 340 7.04 -10.17 4.61
N PRO A 341 6.85 -10.75 3.41
CA PRO A 341 5.55 -11.03 2.81
C PRO A 341 4.82 -12.22 3.46
N VAL A 342 3.50 -12.24 3.32
CA VAL A 342 2.62 -13.35 3.71
C VAL A 342 1.94 -13.91 2.47
N LEU A 343 2.03 -15.23 2.27
CA LEU A 343 1.30 -15.94 1.22
C LEU A 343 -0.10 -16.31 1.71
N ILE A 344 -1.13 -15.88 0.98
CA ILE A 344 -2.53 -16.13 1.33
C ILE A 344 -3.26 -16.89 0.24
N ASN A 345 -4.20 -17.75 0.64
CA ASN A 345 -5.29 -18.19 -0.21
C ASN A 345 -6.39 -17.11 -0.21
N ILE A 346 -6.69 -16.53 -1.37
CA ILE A 346 -7.61 -15.39 -1.49
C ILE A 346 -8.99 -15.74 -0.94
N ASN A 347 -9.54 -16.91 -1.28
CA ASN A 347 -10.89 -17.28 -0.85
C ASN A 347 -10.96 -17.46 0.68
N ARG A 348 -9.96 -18.09 1.28
CA ARG A 348 -9.90 -18.26 2.74
C ARG A 348 -9.68 -16.93 3.46
N SER A 349 -8.79 -16.08 2.95
CA SER A 349 -8.56 -14.73 3.48
C SER A 349 -9.83 -13.87 3.53
N LYS A 350 -10.70 -14.02 2.53
CA LYS A 350 -11.98 -13.30 2.47
C LYS A 350 -13.01 -13.82 3.48
N TYR A 351 -13.10 -15.13 3.66
CA TYR A 351 -14.30 -15.76 4.23
C TYR A 351 -14.04 -16.61 5.47
N GLN A 352 -12.81 -17.00 5.75
CA GLN A 352 -12.45 -17.78 6.94
C GLN A 352 -11.97 -16.84 8.06
N PRO A 353 -12.72 -16.70 9.17
CA PRO A 353 -12.27 -15.92 10.32
C PRO A 353 -10.94 -16.44 10.87
N GLY A 354 -10.03 -15.52 11.20
CA GLY A 354 -8.73 -15.84 11.81
C GLY A 354 -7.70 -16.47 10.87
N TYR A 355 -7.96 -16.54 9.55
CA TYR A 355 -6.99 -17.04 8.59
C TYR A 355 -5.76 -16.13 8.51
N GLN A 356 -4.58 -16.69 8.84
CA GLN A 356 -3.32 -15.93 8.90
C GLN A 356 -2.47 -16.04 7.63
N GLY A 357 -2.54 -17.14 6.89
CA GLY A 357 -1.65 -17.40 5.75
C GLY A 357 -0.28 -17.92 6.18
N VAL A 358 0.66 -17.97 5.22
CA VAL A 358 2.03 -18.48 5.43
C VAL A 358 3.02 -17.32 5.46
N PRO A 359 3.73 -17.07 6.58
CA PRO A 359 4.80 -16.08 6.59
C PRO A 359 5.95 -16.57 5.68
N LEU A 360 6.47 -15.69 4.83
CA LEU A 360 7.59 -15.99 3.92
C LEU A 360 8.92 -15.38 4.37
N ASN A 361 8.94 -14.63 5.48
CA ASN A 361 10.16 -14.11 6.05
C ASN A 361 11.06 -15.27 6.54
N THR A 362 12.35 -15.20 6.22
CA THR A 362 13.32 -16.24 6.57
C THR A 362 14.27 -15.84 7.70
N GLU A 363 14.47 -14.54 7.91
CA GLU A 363 15.44 -13.99 8.86
C GLU A 363 14.98 -12.64 9.43
N ALA A 364 15.06 -12.50 10.76
CA ALA A 364 14.52 -11.34 11.48
C ALA A 364 15.09 -9.97 11.09
N ASN A 365 16.35 -9.91 10.62
CA ASN A 365 17.01 -8.65 10.23
C ASN A 365 16.78 -8.25 8.77
N TRP A 366 16.24 -9.16 7.96
CA TRP A 366 15.89 -8.88 6.57
C TRP A 366 14.41 -8.58 6.49
N VAL A 367 14.10 -7.34 6.13
CA VAL A 367 12.74 -6.80 6.19
C VAL A 367 12.23 -6.55 4.77
N PHE A 368 10.99 -6.96 4.52
CA PHE A 368 10.35 -6.80 3.21
C PHE A 368 10.39 -5.36 2.66
N ALA A 369 10.61 -5.29 1.35
CA ALA A 369 10.53 -4.08 0.54
C ALA A 369 9.81 -4.36 -0.78
N SER A 370 8.86 -3.49 -1.13
CA SER A 370 8.16 -3.52 -2.42
C SER A 370 9.11 -3.24 -3.60
N PRO A 371 8.74 -3.62 -4.83
CA PRO A 371 7.54 -4.38 -5.20
C PRO A 371 7.65 -5.90 -4.98
N MET A 372 6.50 -6.56 -5.03
CA MET A 372 6.36 -8.02 -5.17
C MET A 372 5.95 -8.35 -6.60
N SER A 373 6.30 -9.54 -7.08
CA SER A 373 5.97 -9.96 -8.44
C SER A 373 5.74 -11.47 -8.50
N TRP A 374 4.74 -11.90 -9.26
CA TRP A 374 4.51 -13.32 -9.54
C TRP A 374 5.16 -13.74 -10.85
N HIS A 375 5.74 -14.93 -10.85
CA HIS A 375 6.19 -15.56 -12.07
C HIS A 375 4.96 -16.01 -12.89
N PRO A 376 4.98 -15.94 -14.23
CA PRO A 376 3.84 -16.31 -15.08
C PRO A 376 3.35 -17.76 -14.95
N ASP A 377 4.13 -18.65 -14.33
CA ASP A 377 3.78 -20.06 -14.11
C ASP A 377 2.92 -20.32 -12.86
N ASN A 378 2.62 -19.28 -12.06
CA ASN A 378 1.88 -19.35 -10.79
C ASN A 378 2.56 -20.14 -9.65
N LYS A 379 3.79 -20.61 -9.84
CA LYS A 379 4.50 -21.41 -8.83
C LYS A 379 5.62 -20.67 -8.14
N HIS A 380 6.02 -19.51 -8.67
CA HIS A 380 7.05 -18.69 -8.07
C HIS A 380 6.58 -17.27 -7.86
N ALA A 381 7.12 -16.64 -6.84
CA ALA A 381 7.00 -15.21 -6.64
C ALA A 381 8.25 -14.63 -6.01
N LEU A 382 8.43 -13.32 -6.20
CA LEU A 382 9.67 -12.60 -5.97
C LEU A 382 9.39 -11.34 -5.16
N TRP A 383 10.29 -11.02 -4.24
CA TRP A 383 10.28 -9.75 -3.51
C TRP A 383 11.70 -9.35 -3.12
N GLN A 384 11.84 -8.09 -2.71
CA GLN A 384 13.10 -7.58 -2.19
C GLN A 384 13.06 -7.54 -0.67
N GLU A 385 14.22 -7.69 -0.06
CA GLU A 385 14.41 -7.42 1.36
C GLU A 385 15.55 -6.43 1.55
N ILE A 386 15.43 -5.62 2.60
CA ILE A 386 16.42 -4.68 3.06
C ILE A 386 16.98 -5.19 4.37
N TYR A 387 18.29 -5.10 4.56
CA TYR A 387 18.88 -5.33 5.87
C TYR A 387 18.58 -4.14 6.79
N ARG A 388 17.89 -4.39 7.91
CA ARG A 388 17.45 -3.34 8.85
C ARG A 388 18.60 -2.41 9.24
N GLY A 389 18.32 -1.11 9.32
CA GLY A 389 19.30 -0.08 9.69
C GLY A 389 20.22 0.39 8.57
N THR A 390 20.24 -0.27 7.41
CA THR A 390 21.08 0.13 6.25
C THR A 390 20.36 1.04 5.26
N GLY A 391 19.13 1.47 5.57
CA GLY A 391 18.32 2.26 4.66
C GLY A 391 17.94 1.46 3.41
N THR A 392 18.51 1.79 2.25
CA THR A 392 18.28 1.03 1.00
C THR A 392 19.59 0.50 0.39
N GLU A 393 20.67 0.51 1.18
CA GLU A 393 22.03 0.21 0.70
C GLU A 393 22.26 -1.29 0.57
N VAL A 394 21.81 -2.07 1.55
CA VAL A 394 21.96 -3.53 1.56
C VAL A 394 20.60 -4.17 1.27
N LYS A 395 20.47 -4.71 0.05
CA LYS A 395 19.28 -5.42 -0.41
C LYS A 395 19.62 -6.83 -0.86
N ARG A 396 18.65 -7.74 -0.72
CA ARG A 396 18.66 -9.05 -1.38
C ARG A 396 17.36 -9.29 -2.11
N LEU A 397 17.42 -10.24 -3.04
CA LEU A 397 16.28 -10.67 -3.84
C LEU A 397 15.86 -12.06 -3.38
N GLN A 398 14.61 -12.20 -2.93
CA GLN A 398 14.04 -13.45 -2.46
C GLN A 398 13.03 -14.00 -3.45
N ARG A 399 12.98 -15.33 -3.55
CA ARG A 399 12.00 -16.07 -4.32
C ARG A 399 11.36 -17.17 -3.48
N VAL A 400 10.04 -17.27 -3.52
CA VAL A 400 9.30 -18.44 -3.03
C VAL A 400 8.99 -19.40 -4.18
N THR A 401 9.08 -20.69 -3.91
CA THR A 401 8.63 -21.79 -4.78
C THR A 401 7.52 -22.55 -4.09
N LEU A 402 6.39 -22.74 -4.78
CA LEU A 402 5.25 -23.52 -4.30
C LEU A 402 5.40 -24.96 -4.78
N LEU A 403 5.85 -25.86 -3.89
CA LEU A 403 6.32 -27.20 -4.26
C LEU A 403 5.18 -28.09 -4.75
N GLU A 404 4.02 -27.98 -4.09
CA GLU A 404 2.87 -28.87 -4.33
C GLU A 404 1.70 -28.17 -5.00
N TYR A 405 1.72 -26.83 -5.06
CA TYR A 405 0.61 -26.05 -5.60
C TYR A 405 0.33 -26.43 -7.06
N GLN A 406 -0.94 -26.73 -7.33
CA GLN A 406 -1.44 -27.02 -8.66
C GLN A 406 -2.19 -25.78 -9.17
N PRO A 407 -1.53 -24.96 -10.01
CA PRO A 407 -2.15 -23.74 -10.50
C PRO A 407 -3.25 -24.04 -11.51
N LEU A 408 -4.22 -23.12 -11.59
CA LEU A 408 -5.15 -23.11 -12.72
C LEU A 408 -4.57 -22.32 -13.89
N ALA A 409 -5.31 -22.32 -15.00
CA ALA A 409 -5.00 -21.40 -16.09
C ALA A 409 -5.03 -19.95 -15.57
N PRO A 410 -4.06 -19.10 -15.99
CA PRO A 410 -4.10 -17.69 -15.67
C PRO A 410 -5.43 -17.05 -16.09
N VAL A 411 -5.88 -16.06 -15.32
CA VAL A 411 -7.08 -15.30 -15.65
C VAL A 411 -6.91 -14.64 -17.04
N PRO A 412 -7.86 -14.87 -17.97
CA PRO A 412 -7.75 -14.31 -19.31
C PRO A 412 -7.70 -12.78 -19.30
N VAL A 413 -6.91 -12.21 -20.21
CA VAL A 413 -6.87 -10.76 -20.40
C VAL A 413 -8.20 -10.30 -20.96
N GLN A 414 -8.70 -9.21 -20.38
CA GLN A 414 -9.86 -8.49 -20.83
C GLN A 414 -9.44 -7.06 -21.14
N THR A 415 -10.18 -6.39 -22.03
CA THR A 415 -10.02 -4.95 -22.23
C THR A 415 -10.41 -4.24 -20.93
N THR A 416 -9.52 -3.40 -20.42
CA THR A 416 -9.84 -2.55 -19.26
C THR A 416 -10.94 -1.57 -19.67
N PRO A 417 -12.01 -1.41 -18.86
CA PRO A 417 -13.17 -0.62 -19.29
C PRO A 417 -12.88 0.87 -19.27
N ASP A 418 -13.15 1.55 -20.39
CA ASP A 418 -13.19 3.01 -20.41
C ASP A 418 -14.42 3.54 -19.67
N ASN A 419 -15.55 2.83 -19.72
CA ASN A 419 -16.78 3.23 -19.05
C ASN A 419 -16.86 2.66 -17.63
N ILE A 420 -16.29 3.40 -16.68
CA ILE A 420 -16.33 3.08 -15.24
C ILE A 420 -17.54 3.78 -14.61
N PRO A 421 -18.51 3.06 -14.01
CA PRO A 421 -19.78 3.64 -13.55
C PRO A 421 -19.66 4.82 -12.59
N TYR A 422 -18.61 4.82 -11.76
CA TYR A 422 -18.32 5.85 -10.77
C TYR A 422 -17.11 6.73 -11.13
N GLY A 423 -16.56 6.58 -12.35
CA GLY A 423 -15.39 7.33 -12.79
C GLY A 423 -15.73 8.78 -13.13
N ILE A 424 -14.96 9.73 -12.59
CA ILE A 424 -15.16 11.17 -12.81
C ILE A 424 -14.17 11.65 -13.87
N SER A 425 -14.67 12.08 -15.04
CA SER A 425 -13.84 12.61 -16.13
C SER A 425 -13.44 14.07 -15.96
N ASP A 426 -14.21 14.85 -15.18
CA ASP A 426 -13.85 16.22 -14.86
C ASP A 426 -12.82 16.25 -13.74
N LEU A 427 -11.55 16.47 -14.10
CA LEU A 427 -10.46 16.53 -13.11
C LEU A 427 -10.50 17.77 -12.22
N SER A 428 -11.26 18.81 -12.61
CA SER A 428 -11.34 20.06 -11.84
C SER A 428 -12.06 19.90 -10.50
N VAL A 429 -12.80 18.81 -10.30
CA VAL A 429 -13.41 18.47 -9.00
C VAL A 429 -12.38 18.35 -7.89
N LEU A 430 -11.12 18.05 -8.23
CA LEU A 430 -10.02 18.00 -7.26
C LEU A 430 -9.62 19.39 -6.74
N ASP A 431 -10.00 20.47 -7.43
CA ASP A 431 -9.67 21.84 -7.02
C ASP A 431 -10.68 22.40 -6.00
N SER A 432 -11.81 21.73 -5.80
CA SER A 432 -12.93 22.15 -4.95
C SER A 432 -13.16 21.26 -3.73
N ILE A 433 -12.14 20.52 -3.28
CA ILE A 433 -12.27 19.61 -2.14
C ILE A 433 -12.41 20.41 -0.85
N ASN A 434 -13.57 20.29 -0.19
CA ASN A 434 -13.74 20.72 1.19
C ASN A 434 -13.54 19.52 2.12
N SER A 435 -12.42 19.51 2.82
CA SER A 435 -12.09 18.45 3.76
C SER A 435 -12.93 18.50 5.04
N ASN A 436 -13.42 19.67 5.43
CA ASN A 436 -14.07 19.85 6.74
C ASN A 436 -15.55 19.44 6.69
N VAL A 437 -15.92 18.51 7.56
CA VAL A 437 -17.30 18.00 7.64
C VAL A 437 -17.78 17.95 9.08
N ASN A 438 -19.08 18.15 9.27
CA ASN A 438 -19.79 17.92 10.52
C ASN A 438 -21.19 17.44 10.18
N VAL A 439 -21.43 16.14 10.34
CA VAL A 439 -22.61 15.46 9.81
C VAL A 439 -23.19 14.46 10.80
N GLN A 440 -24.46 14.10 10.61
CA GLN A 440 -25.11 12.99 11.29
C GLN A 440 -25.44 11.89 10.30
N ILE A 441 -25.17 10.64 10.66
CA ILE A 441 -25.41 9.47 9.84
C ILE A 441 -26.39 8.58 10.58
N LYS A 442 -27.54 8.32 9.95
CA LYS A 442 -28.57 7.46 10.51
C LYS A 442 -28.17 5.99 10.32
N GLY A 443 -28.28 5.18 11.37
CA GLY A 443 -28.09 3.74 11.23
C GLY A 443 -29.24 3.15 10.41
N ARG A 444 -28.95 2.16 9.55
CA ARG A 444 -29.98 1.53 8.71
C ARG A 444 -31.10 0.87 9.53
N HIS A 445 -30.79 0.42 10.74
CA HIS A 445 -31.76 -0.24 11.62
C HIS A 445 -32.05 0.55 12.91
N SER A 446 -31.06 1.19 13.50
CA SER A 446 -31.23 1.89 14.77
C SER A 446 -30.24 3.03 14.95
N GLY A 447 -30.65 4.03 15.71
CA GLY A 447 -29.79 5.08 16.23
C GLY A 447 -29.14 5.95 15.15
N TYR A 448 -28.11 6.65 15.56
CA TYR A 448 -27.33 7.52 14.70
C TYR A 448 -25.91 7.64 15.22
N ARG A 449 -25.04 8.16 14.36
CA ARG A 449 -23.71 8.62 14.76
C ARG A 449 -23.46 10.03 14.26
N THR A 450 -22.72 10.81 15.03
CA THR A 450 -22.18 12.09 14.57
C THR A 450 -20.74 11.88 14.09
N TYR A 451 -20.33 12.62 13.09
CA TYR A 451 -18.95 12.61 12.60
C TYR A 451 -18.52 14.04 12.30
N ALA A 452 -17.44 14.47 12.93
CA ALA A 452 -16.78 15.72 12.63
C ALA A 452 -15.33 15.43 12.21
N TYR A 453 -14.90 16.06 11.12
CA TYR A 453 -13.52 16.08 10.66
C TYR A 453 -13.14 17.53 10.39
N GLN A 454 -11.99 17.93 10.91
CA GLN A 454 -11.42 19.25 10.67
C GLN A 454 -9.94 19.13 10.34
N MET A 455 -9.56 19.64 9.17
CA MET A 455 -8.18 19.87 8.79
C MET A 455 -7.84 21.35 9.01
N ASN A 456 -6.88 21.60 9.90
CA ASN A 456 -6.42 22.94 10.22
C ASN A 456 -5.23 23.35 9.34
N PRO A 457 -5.01 24.66 9.10
CA PRO A 457 -3.92 25.15 8.24
C PRO A 457 -2.49 24.76 8.68
N ASN A 458 -2.32 24.33 9.92
CA ASN A 458 -1.07 23.86 10.50
C ASN A 458 -0.87 22.33 10.35
N PHE A 459 -1.66 21.67 9.50
CA PHE A 459 -1.64 20.21 9.31
C PHE A 459 -2.04 19.41 10.56
N THR A 460 -2.76 20.03 11.50
CA THR A 460 -3.45 19.29 12.55
C THR A 460 -4.79 18.80 12.02
N ILE A 461 -5.05 17.50 12.20
CA ILE A 461 -6.35 16.90 11.87
C ILE A 461 -7.05 16.55 13.18
N THR A 462 -8.32 16.91 13.31
CA THR A 462 -9.16 16.42 14.40
C THR A 462 -10.33 15.64 13.84
N THR A 463 -10.59 14.47 14.43
CA THR A 463 -11.81 13.71 14.19
C THR A 463 -12.54 13.44 15.49
N GLN A 464 -13.87 13.52 15.47
CA GLN A 464 -14.71 13.17 16.61
C GLN A 464 -15.94 12.42 16.11
N THR A 465 -16.22 11.29 16.75
CA THR A 465 -17.35 10.43 16.43
C THR A 465 -18.07 10.06 17.70
N GLN A 466 -19.40 10.20 17.70
CA GLN A 466 -20.25 9.73 18.79
C GLN A 466 -21.26 8.74 18.22
N TYR A 467 -21.40 7.58 18.84
CA TYR A 467 -22.39 6.57 18.51
C TYR A 467 -23.51 6.58 19.54
N VAL A 468 -24.76 6.64 19.07
CA VAL A 468 -25.96 6.60 19.91
C VAL A 468 -26.85 5.47 19.41
N ASN A 469 -26.71 4.31 20.03
CA ASN A 469 -27.39 3.06 19.68
C ASN A 469 -27.38 2.76 18.16
N TYR A 470 -26.25 3.05 17.52
CA TYR A 470 -26.07 2.97 16.07
C TYR A 470 -26.03 1.51 15.61
N SER A 471 -26.81 1.16 14.58
CA SER A 471 -26.73 -0.15 13.96
C SER A 471 -27.09 -0.11 12.48
N ASP A 472 -26.23 -0.72 11.66
CA ASP A 472 -26.43 -0.94 10.22
C ASP A 472 -26.85 -2.36 9.85
N ASP A 473 -26.78 -3.31 10.78
CA ASP A 473 -27.06 -4.73 10.55
C ASP A 473 -28.09 -5.34 11.52
N ALA A 474 -28.53 -4.59 12.53
CA ALA A 474 -29.37 -5.05 13.65
C ALA A 474 -28.77 -6.19 14.50
N LEU A 475 -27.49 -6.54 14.28
CA LEU A 475 -26.75 -7.57 15.02
C LEU A 475 -25.78 -6.95 16.02
N SER A 476 -25.22 -5.80 15.67
CA SER A 476 -24.30 -5.03 16.49
C SER A 476 -24.86 -3.62 16.74
N TYR A 477 -24.82 -3.19 17.99
CA TYR A 477 -25.29 -1.87 18.41
C TYR A 477 -24.16 -1.14 19.13
N TYR A 478 -23.76 0.00 18.57
CA TYR A 478 -22.60 0.77 19.02
C TYR A 478 -23.03 1.98 19.86
N ASN A 479 -22.37 2.16 21.00
CA ASN A 479 -22.49 3.33 21.87
C ASN A 479 -21.11 3.79 22.31
N GLY A 480 -20.94 5.11 22.48
CA GLY A 480 -19.70 5.70 22.98
C GLY A 480 -19.06 6.68 21.99
N THR A 481 -17.76 6.90 22.11
CA THR A 481 -17.03 7.92 21.33
C THR A 481 -15.67 7.44 20.83
N GLU A 482 -15.25 7.99 19.70
CA GLU A 482 -13.87 7.93 19.20
C GLU A 482 -13.39 9.36 18.91
N SER A 483 -12.13 9.66 19.21
CA SER A 483 -11.52 10.93 18.86
C SER A 483 -10.06 10.78 18.45
N LEU A 484 -9.63 11.63 17.52
CA LEU A 484 -8.26 11.72 17.05
C LEU A 484 -7.84 13.20 17.07
N ASN A 485 -6.68 13.47 17.64
CA ASN A 485 -5.92 14.69 17.41
C ASN A 485 -4.59 14.30 16.77
N LEU A 486 -4.48 14.48 15.47
CA LEU A 486 -3.27 14.21 14.72
C LEU A 486 -2.44 15.48 14.59
N ASN A 487 -1.18 15.39 14.99
CA ASN A 487 -0.18 16.43 14.81
C ASN A 487 1.10 15.81 14.25
N TYR A 488 1.36 16.03 12.96
CA TYR A 488 2.54 15.48 12.29
C TYR A 488 3.89 15.91 12.89
N PHE A 489 3.92 17.04 13.61
CA PHE A 489 5.13 17.61 14.20
C PHE A 489 5.14 17.53 15.73
N GLY A 490 4.20 16.80 16.33
CA GLY A 490 4.07 16.69 17.78
C GLY A 490 3.44 15.36 18.18
N GLU A 491 2.72 15.38 19.30
CA GLU A 491 2.01 14.19 19.75
C GLU A 491 0.71 14.00 18.95
N THR A 492 0.50 12.80 18.44
CA THR A 492 -0.77 12.36 17.87
C THR A 492 -1.48 11.49 18.89
N ARG A 493 -2.71 11.83 19.23
CA ARG A 493 -3.49 11.15 20.27
C ARG A 493 -4.79 10.61 19.71
N TYR A 494 -5.01 9.32 19.90
CA TYR A 494 -6.26 8.62 19.59
C TYR A 494 -6.88 8.09 20.88
N GLU A 495 -8.18 8.30 21.05
CA GLU A 495 -8.95 7.84 22.22
C GLU A 495 -10.25 7.21 21.76
N ALA A 496 -10.61 6.09 22.39
CA ALA A 496 -11.88 5.42 22.17
C ALA A 496 -12.45 4.91 23.49
N ASP A 497 -13.74 5.14 23.70
CA ASP A 497 -14.60 4.53 24.72
C ASP A 497 -15.84 4.05 23.97
N LEU A 498 -15.84 2.78 23.56
CA LEU A 498 -16.86 2.18 22.72
C LEU A 498 -17.35 0.86 23.29
N GLN A 499 -18.65 0.65 23.20
CA GLN A 499 -19.30 -0.63 23.47
C GLN A 499 -20.08 -1.08 22.24
N SER A 500 -19.85 -2.32 21.83
CA SER A 500 -20.67 -3.06 20.87
C SER A 500 -21.48 -4.09 21.62
N THR A 501 -22.80 -3.98 21.55
CA THR A 501 -23.75 -4.93 22.15
C THR A 501 -24.51 -5.71 21.06
N GLY A 502 -25.30 -6.71 21.46
CA GLY A 502 -26.04 -7.58 20.54
C GLY A 502 -25.39 -8.96 20.38
N LEU A 503 -25.39 -9.49 19.16
CA LEU A 503 -24.82 -10.80 18.85
C LEU A 503 -23.28 -10.77 18.80
N ARG A 504 -22.71 -9.64 18.37
CA ARG A 504 -21.26 -9.44 18.30
C ARG A 504 -20.83 -8.44 19.36
N GLN A 505 -20.53 -8.97 20.54
CA GLN A 505 -20.13 -8.17 21.69
C GLN A 505 -18.65 -7.81 21.62
N GLY A 506 -18.33 -6.60 22.06
CA GLY A 506 -16.98 -6.11 22.18
C GLY A 506 -16.93 -4.73 22.79
N GLU A 507 -15.73 -4.30 23.14
CA GLU A 507 -15.48 -2.99 23.72
C GLU A 507 -14.11 -2.48 23.30
N MET A 508 -13.93 -1.18 23.37
CA MET A 508 -12.66 -0.51 23.18
C MET A 508 -12.60 0.63 24.18
N ASP A 509 -11.71 0.52 25.15
CA ASP A 509 -11.40 1.56 26.12
C ASP A 509 -9.88 1.75 26.05
N LEU A 510 -9.44 2.65 25.17
CA LEU A 510 -8.02 2.84 24.91
C LEU A 510 -7.65 4.28 24.62
N ARG A 511 -6.42 4.62 25.02
CA ARG A 511 -5.71 5.82 24.63
C ARG A 511 -4.39 5.41 24.00
N ALA A 512 -4.07 5.98 22.84
CA ALA A 512 -2.78 5.82 22.19
C ALA A 512 -2.20 7.19 21.87
N THR A 513 -1.02 7.47 22.39
CA THR A 513 -0.29 8.71 22.08
C THR A 513 1.01 8.36 21.38
N PHE A 514 1.13 8.80 20.13
CA PHE A 514 2.32 8.64 19.32
C PHE A 514 3.15 9.91 19.36
N LEU A 515 4.44 9.79 19.59
CA LEU A 515 5.40 10.82 19.22
C LEU A 515 5.54 10.80 17.68
N SER A 516 4.95 11.78 17.00
CA SER A 516 5.15 11.95 15.56
C SER A 516 6.41 12.75 15.33
N SER A 517 7.41 12.09 14.79
CA SER A 517 8.62 12.72 14.30
C SER A 517 8.56 12.87 12.79
N GLY A 518 8.73 14.09 12.29
CA GLY A 518 9.00 14.31 10.88
C GLY A 518 10.26 13.52 10.46
N GLY A 519 10.03 12.36 9.83
CA GLY A 519 10.89 11.33 9.23
C GLY A 519 12.39 11.14 9.55
N PHE A 520 12.96 11.81 10.54
CA PHE A 520 14.33 11.59 11.02
C PHE A 520 14.41 10.92 12.39
N SER A 521 13.32 10.95 13.18
CA SER A 521 13.22 10.18 14.42
C SER A 521 12.18 9.07 14.30
N GLN A 522 12.33 8.07 15.15
CA GLN A 522 11.45 6.92 15.29
C GLN A 522 10.08 7.36 15.83
N THR A 523 8.99 6.98 15.17
CA THR A 523 7.62 7.14 15.67
C THR A 523 7.40 6.16 16.80
N LYS A 524 7.06 6.61 18.00
CA LYS A 524 6.93 5.75 19.20
C LYS A 524 5.59 5.93 19.87
N LEU A 525 5.04 4.85 20.42
CA LEU A 525 4.02 4.95 21.44
C LEU A 525 4.64 5.47 22.74
N LEU A 526 3.94 6.38 23.39
CA LEU A 526 4.36 7.03 24.62
C LEU A 526 3.62 6.43 25.81
N PHE A 527 4.37 5.99 26.83
CA PHE A 527 3.84 5.39 28.05
C PHE A 527 4.23 6.18 29.31
N ASP A 528 4.89 7.33 29.16
CA ASP A 528 5.12 8.27 30.27
C ASP A 528 3.79 8.78 30.85
N THR A 529 3.82 9.22 32.10
CA THR A 529 2.63 9.72 32.80
C THR A 529 2.11 11.01 32.15
N ASP A 530 0.83 11.03 31.82
CA ASP A 530 0.10 12.17 31.28
C ASP A 530 -0.44 13.08 32.41
N VAL A 531 -1.05 14.20 32.05
CA VAL A 531 -1.57 15.22 32.99
C VAL A 531 -2.66 14.71 33.94
N ASP A 532 -3.33 13.61 33.60
CA ASP A 532 -4.34 12.95 34.42
C ASP A 532 -3.78 11.87 35.36
N GLY A 533 -2.46 11.67 35.34
CA GLY A 533 -1.78 10.68 36.17
C GLY A 533 -1.78 9.25 35.59
N LEU A 534 -2.41 9.03 34.43
CA LEU A 534 -2.38 7.75 33.71
C LEU A 534 -1.24 7.74 32.69
N PRO A 535 -0.78 6.56 32.20
CA PRO A 535 0.14 6.50 31.06
C PRO A 535 -0.46 7.18 29.82
N LYS A 536 0.37 7.83 29.01
CA LYS A 536 -0.06 8.45 27.74
C LYS A 536 -0.66 7.46 26.74
N SER A 537 -0.30 6.18 26.82
CA SER A 537 -0.92 5.09 26.08
C SER A 537 -1.27 3.97 27.06
N HIS A 538 -2.52 3.52 27.05
CA HIS A 538 -3.03 2.47 27.94
C HIS A 538 -4.37 1.94 27.42
N GLY A 539 -4.84 0.85 28.02
CA GLY A 539 -6.18 0.31 27.80
C GLY A 539 -6.20 -0.89 26.87
N HIS A 540 -7.38 -1.22 26.35
CA HIS A 540 -7.60 -2.47 25.63
C HIS A 540 -8.69 -2.37 24.56
N ALA A 541 -8.69 -3.36 23.67
CA ALA A 541 -9.83 -3.67 22.83
C ALA A 541 -10.20 -5.15 23.00
N THR A 542 -11.49 -5.44 23.09
CA THR A 542 -12.02 -6.81 23.19
C THR A 542 -13.06 -7.04 22.11
N TYR A 543 -12.95 -8.16 21.39
CA TYR A 543 -13.96 -8.59 20.42
C TYR A 543 -13.97 -10.11 20.28
N PHE A 544 -15.15 -10.72 20.39
CA PHE A 544 -15.32 -12.19 20.31
C PHE A 544 -14.37 -13.01 21.20
N GLY A 545 -14.12 -12.54 22.42
CA GLY A 545 -13.27 -13.24 23.39
C GLY A 545 -11.77 -13.10 23.16
N THR A 546 -11.36 -12.35 22.13
CA THR A 546 -9.98 -11.88 21.99
C THR A 546 -9.86 -10.50 22.61
N THR A 547 -8.86 -10.31 23.47
CA THR A 547 -8.50 -9.02 24.05
C THR A 547 -7.06 -8.70 23.66
N LEU A 548 -6.80 -7.47 23.22
CA LEU A 548 -5.47 -6.93 22.96
C LEU A 548 -5.26 -5.72 23.87
N HIS A 549 -4.07 -5.58 24.41
CA HIS A 549 -3.68 -4.52 25.34
C HIS A 549 -2.73 -3.53 24.68
N MET A 550 -2.82 -2.26 25.03
CA MET A 550 -1.92 -1.24 24.50
C MET A 550 -0.46 -1.54 24.89
N GLU A 551 -0.28 -2.12 26.07
CA GLU A 551 0.99 -2.55 26.64
C GLU A 551 1.65 -3.70 25.86
N ASP A 552 0.90 -4.42 25.02
CA ASP A 552 1.46 -5.43 24.11
C ASP A 552 2.33 -4.79 23.02
N LEU A 553 2.22 -3.47 22.81
CA LEU A 553 3.01 -2.69 21.85
C LEU A 553 4.19 -1.93 22.50
N LEU A 554 4.52 -2.28 23.76
CA LEU A 554 5.62 -1.68 24.49
C LEU A 554 6.96 -2.28 24.01
N GLU A 555 7.86 -1.41 23.55
CA GLU A 555 9.24 -1.74 23.15
C GLU A 555 10.22 -1.84 24.33
#